data_AF-A0A4Q2Y8M7-F1
#
_entry.id   AF-A0A4Q2Y8M7-F1
#
_cell.length_a   1.000
_cell.length_b   1.000
_cell.length_c   1.000
_cell.angle_alpha   90.00
_cell.angle_beta   90.00
_cell.angle_gamma   90.00
#
_symmetry.space_group_name_H-M   'P 1'
#
loop_
_entity.id
_entity.type
_entity.pdbx_description
1 polymer ?
#
loop_
_entity_poly.entity_id
_entity_poly.type
_entity_poly.pdbx_seq_one_letter_code
_entity_poly.pdbx_strand_id
1 'polypeptide(L)'
;MKPILVLLLACALVSAQNDPDSPTSNNAEIQVLPAPGAVIIDGKESDWDLSAGIWSYNDPTLVKKHSLWTHLMWDAKGIYVLGGYADPSPMKNATRGKDFMLSWKADAMQARVILDDRTPEEHQMHINLFHSSSEGAPYMIVKHGGFKTQPPYDATGPDRPDQQDRYGTTMEKAGGKIAFSPWDNGLGYNMEAFWPWSYLRTSGKALTAGDSFVFGLEAMWGNGDGTEMTHRLADNLKDDKVNRIFFFRARDGWGRAVISAKGNLEITAGQKALQAQRLKQFVNHDTEGPVDIRYTLPEDRDVTIAIDDAQGRSVRNLFGQFPRPKGENTDHWDGMDDNGNPVPAGDYRVSIVDH
;
A
#
# COMPACT_ATOMS: atom_id res chain seq x y z
N MET A 1 -29.65 49.10 -15.06
CA MET A 1 -29.38 47.69 -14.69
C MET A 1 -28.41 47.12 -15.71
N LYS A 2 -27.18 46.77 -15.30
CA LYS A 2 -26.19 46.07 -16.14
C LYS A 2 -26.22 44.58 -15.75
N PRO A 3 -26.22 43.64 -16.70
CA PRO A 3 -26.16 42.22 -16.37
C PRO A 3 -24.77 41.88 -15.83
N ILE A 4 -24.73 41.22 -14.68
CA ILE A 4 -23.51 40.64 -14.10
C ILE A 4 -23.31 39.28 -14.76
N LEU A 5 -22.23 39.17 -15.53
CA LEU A 5 -21.76 37.93 -16.12
C LEU A 5 -21.06 37.11 -15.03
N VAL A 6 -21.65 35.99 -14.61
CA VAL A 6 -21.01 35.03 -13.70
C VAL A 6 -20.16 34.09 -14.57
N LEU A 7 -18.85 34.28 -14.52
CA LEU A 7 -17.89 33.38 -15.14
C LEU A 7 -17.68 32.18 -14.20
N LEU A 8 -18.34 31.06 -14.50
CA LEU A 8 -17.99 29.76 -13.90
C LEU A 8 -16.64 29.34 -14.48
N LEU A 9 -15.55 29.58 -13.74
CA LEU A 9 -14.31 28.85 -13.99
C LEU A 9 -14.56 27.39 -13.59
N ALA A 10 -14.71 26.54 -14.60
CA ALA A 10 -14.49 25.12 -14.42
C ALA A 10 -13.03 24.93 -13.98
N CYS A 11 -12.80 24.73 -12.68
CA CYS A 11 -11.55 24.17 -12.19
C CYS A 11 -11.45 22.76 -12.77
N ALA A 12 -10.79 22.62 -13.91
CA ALA A 12 -10.25 21.33 -14.31
C ALA A 12 -9.21 20.95 -13.24
N LEU A 13 -9.58 20.04 -12.35
CA LEU A 13 -8.63 19.29 -11.54
C LEU A 13 -7.72 18.56 -12.53
N VAL A 14 -6.55 19.13 -12.81
CA VAL A 14 -5.44 18.38 -13.39
C VAL A 14 -5.02 17.41 -12.29
N SER A 15 -5.63 16.22 -12.27
CA SER A 15 -5.02 15.09 -11.57
C SER A 15 -3.64 14.92 -12.20
N ALA A 16 -2.58 14.96 -11.40
CA ALA A 16 -1.27 14.51 -11.84
C ALA A 16 -1.48 13.10 -12.40
N GLN A 17 -1.35 12.95 -13.72
CA GLN A 17 -1.39 11.63 -14.34
C GLN A 17 -0.10 10.95 -13.91
N ASN A 18 -0.23 9.98 -13.00
CA ASN A 18 0.83 9.05 -12.67
C ASN A 18 1.37 8.45 -13.97
N ASP A 19 2.69 8.23 -14.02
CA ASP A 19 3.33 7.50 -15.10
C ASP A 19 2.59 6.16 -15.34
N PRO A 20 1.93 5.98 -16.50
CA PRO A 20 1.12 4.79 -16.78
C PRO A 20 1.96 3.51 -16.87
N ASP A 21 3.28 3.65 -17.04
CA ASP A 21 4.22 2.54 -17.14
C ASP A 21 4.92 2.22 -15.80
N SER A 22 4.60 2.95 -14.73
CA SER A 22 5.15 2.69 -13.40
C SER A 22 4.63 1.37 -12.83
N PRO A 23 5.51 0.45 -12.41
CA PRO A 23 5.09 -0.86 -11.87
C PRO A 23 4.45 -0.76 -10.47
N THR A 24 4.52 0.39 -9.80
CA THR A 24 3.91 0.59 -8.48
C THR A 24 2.53 1.24 -8.56
N SER A 25 1.66 0.93 -7.60
CA SER A 25 0.26 1.38 -7.54
C SER A 25 0.05 2.90 -7.56
N ASN A 26 1.01 3.69 -7.07
CA ASN A 26 1.00 5.17 -7.08
C ASN A 26 -0.32 5.81 -6.62
N ASN A 27 -0.95 5.29 -5.58
CA ASN A 27 -2.16 5.90 -5.04
C ASN A 27 -1.80 7.25 -4.42
N ALA A 28 -2.70 8.23 -4.51
CA ALA A 28 -2.51 9.57 -3.93
C ALA A 28 -3.65 10.00 -3.01
N GLU A 29 -4.78 9.31 -3.12
CA GLU A 29 -5.99 9.57 -2.37
C GLU A 29 -6.75 8.28 -2.10
N ILE A 30 -7.29 8.16 -0.88
CA ILE A 30 -8.22 7.10 -0.48
C ILE A 30 -9.54 7.72 -0.01
N GLN A 31 -10.65 7.10 -0.37
CA GLN A 31 -11.98 7.49 0.13
C GLN A 31 -12.25 6.81 1.48
N VAL A 32 -12.79 7.57 2.42
CA VAL A 32 -13.26 7.08 3.73
C VAL A 32 -14.77 7.01 3.67
N LEU A 33 -15.33 5.80 3.54
CA LEU A 33 -16.76 5.60 3.30
C LEU A 33 -17.58 5.66 4.61
N PRO A 34 -18.83 6.12 4.60
CA PRO A 34 -19.67 5.98 5.79
C PRO A 34 -19.89 4.50 6.11
N ALA A 35 -19.70 4.09 7.37
CA ALA A 35 -19.95 2.72 7.78
C ALA A 35 -21.41 2.32 7.49
N PRO A 36 -21.67 1.18 6.84
CA PRO A 36 -23.04 0.78 6.45
C PRO A 36 -23.89 0.37 7.67
N GLY A 37 -23.25 0.11 8.81
CA GLY A 37 -23.87 -0.29 10.05
C GLY A 37 -22.87 -0.32 11.21
N ALA A 38 -23.17 -1.11 12.24
CA ALA A 38 -22.22 -1.33 13.33
C ALA A 38 -21.05 -2.19 12.84
N VAL A 39 -19.83 -1.68 13.05
CA VAL A 39 -18.59 -2.39 12.70
C VAL A 39 -18.04 -3.11 13.93
N ILE A 40 -17.69 -4.38 13.78
CA ILE A 40 -17.13 -5.25 14.80
C ILE A 40 -15.67 -5.50 14.49
N ILE A 41 -14.77 -5.03 15.35
CA ILE A 41 -13.32 -5.22 15.17
C ILE A 41 -12.94 -6.66 15.53
N ASP A 42 -13.03 -7.55 14.55
CA ASP A 42 -12.71 -8.98 14.66
C ASP A 42 -11.81 -9.50 13.52
N GLY A 43 -11.34 -8.61 12.64
CA GLY A 43 -10.47 -8.93 11.52
C GLY A 43 -11.23 -9.45 10.31
N LYS A 44 -12.56 -9.29 10.25
CA LYS A 44 -13.36 -9.69 9.08
C LYS A 44 -13.85 -8.47 8.32
N GLU A 45 -14.24 -8.71 7.08
CA GLU A 45 -14.72 -7.68 6.16
C GLU A 45 -16.23 -7.73 5.92
N SER A 46 -16.96 -8.63 6.59
CA SER A 46 -18.38 -8.90 6.30
C SER A 46 -19.34 -7.73 6.57
N ASP A 47 -18.94 -6.81 7.43
CA ASP A 47 -19.65 -5.59 7.80
C ASP A 47 -19.06 -4.33 7.13
N TRP A 48 -18.11 -4.52 6.21
CA TRP A 48 -17.47 -3.46 5.46
C TRP A 48 -18.17 -3.13 4.16
N ASP A 49 -18.15 -1.85 3.81
CA ASP A 49 -18.38 -1.40 2.45
C ASP A 49 -17.04 -1.33 1.69
N LEU A 50 -16.81 -2.31 0.82
CA LEU A 50 -15.58 -2.44 0.03
C LEU A 50 -15.67 -1.74 -1.34
N SER A 51 -16.66 -0.85 -1.53
CA SER A 51 -16.85 -0.15 -2.81
C SER A 51 -15.77 0.88 -3.15
N ALA A 52 -14.93 1.25 -2.18
CA ALA A 52 -13.75 2.06 -2.40
C ALA A 52 -12.61 1.63 -1.48
N GLY A 53 -11.41 1.62 -2.04
CA GLY A 53 -10.18 1.31 -1.34
C GLY A 53 -9.01 1.56 -2.27
N ILE A 54 -7.81 1.42 -1.74
CA ILE A 54 -6.59 1.45 -2.55
C ILE A 54 -5.92 0.08 -2.47
N TRP A 55 -5.46 -0.40 -3.62
CA TRP A 55 -4.61 -1.57 -3.69
C TRP A 55 -3.17 -1.13 -3.86
N SER A 56 -2.33 -1.48 -2.90
CA SER A 56 -0.95 -1.04 -2.81
C SER A 56 0.01 -2.19 -3.12
N TYR A 57 0.92 -1.94 -4.06
CA TYR A 57 1.97 -2.86 -4.48
C TYR A 57 3.16 -2.11 -5.10
N ASN A 58 4.36 -2.68 -4.98
CA ASN A 58 5.56 -2.17 -5.67
C ASN A 58 5.69 -2.72 -7.09
N ASP A 59 5.22 -3.95 -7.28
CA ASP A 59 5.33 -4.71 -8.50
C ASP A 59 4.06 -5.58 -8.66
N PRO A 60 3.37 -5.56 -9.83
CA PRO A 60 2.16 -6.34 -10.05
C PRO A 60 2.38 -7.85 -9.97
N THR A 61 3.59 -8.35 -10.26
CA THR A 61 3.94 -9.77 -10.17
C THR A 61 3.92 -10.29 -8.73
N LEU A 62 4.19 -9.39 -7.78
CA LEU A 62 4.27 -9.71 -6.37
C LEU A 62 2.91 -9.64 -5.67
N VAL A 63 1.83 -9.24 -6.35
CA VAL A 63 0.59 -8.89 -5.64
C VAL A 63 -0.07 -10.04 -4.88
N LYS A 64 0.21 -11.29 -5.26
CA LYS A 64 -0.24 -12.49 -4.53
C LYS A 64 0.59 -12.81 -3.29
N LYS A 65 1.76 -12.17 -3.12
CA LYS A 65 2.74 -12.41 -2.05
C LYS A 65 2.98 -11.16 -1.18
N HIS A 66 2.95 -9.97 -1.78
CA HIS A 66 3.30 -8.70 -1.16
C HIS A 66 2.41 -7.58 -1.70
N SER A 67 1.14 -7.59 -1.31
CA SER A 67 0.24 -6.45 -1.54
C SER A 67 -0.67 -6.19 -0.36
N LEU A 68 -1.17 -4.97 -0.31
CA LEU A 68 -2.09 -4.50 0.73
C LEU A 68 -3.32 -3.87 0.11
N TRP A 69 -4.49 -4.42 0.42
CA TRP A 69 -5.78 -3.77 0.16
C TRP A 69 -6.20 -2.94 1.36
N THR A 70 -6.19 -1.62 1.22
CA THR A 70 -6.59 -0.71 2.30
C THR A 70 -7.97 -0.12 2.04
N HIS A 71 -8.85 -0.26 3.03
CA HIS A 71 -10.17 0.37 3.05
C HIS A 71 -10.30 1.20 4.32
N LEU A 72 -11.02 2.32 4.21
CA LEU A 72 -11.33 3.19 5.35
C LEU A 72 -12.83 3.42 5.41
N MET A 73 -13.40 3.32 6.61
CA MET A 73 -14.76 3.76 6.88
C MET A 73 -14.80 4.80 8.01
N TRP A 74 -15.90 5.52 8.15
CA TRP A 74 -16.11 6.45 9.24
C TRP A 74 -17.54 6.43 9.76
N ASP A 75 -17.70 6.79 11.02
CA ASP A 75 -18.98 7.10 11.64
C ASP A 75 -18.83 8.26 12.65
N ALA A 76 -19.86 8.50 13.46
CA ALA A 76 -19.82 9.53 14.50
C ALA A 76 -18.79 9.27 15.62
N LYS A 77 -18.26 8.05 15.73
CA LYS A 77 -17.33 7.63 16.80
C LYS A 77 -15.87 7.68 16.36
N GLY A 78 -15.59 7.34 15.11
CA GLY A 78 -14.20 7.33 14.63
C GLY A 78 -14.03 6.91 13.17
N ILE A 79 -12.79 6.55 12.87
CA ILE A 79 -12.37 5.95 11.60
C ILE A 79 -12.14 4.46 11.82
N TYR A 80 -12.57 3.65 10.87
CA TYR A 80 -12.27 2.23 10.78
C TYR A 80 -11.23 2.03 9.69
N VAL A 81 -10.28 1.12 9.94
CA VAL A 81 -9.21 0.78 8.99
C VAL A 81 -9.19 -0.72 8.78
N LEU A 82 -9.23 -1.15 7.51
CA LEU A 82 -9.06 -2.54 7.11
C LEU A 82 -7.89 -2.63 6.15
N GLY A 83 -6.99 -3.58 6.41
CA GLY A 83 -5.87 -3.94 5.57
C GLY A 83 -5.89 -5.44 5.26
N GLY A 84 -6.15 -5.81 4.01
CA GLY A 84 -6.00 -7.17 3.52
C GLY A 84 -4.59 -7.41 2.99
N TYR A 85 -3.78 -8.17 3.72
CA TYR A 85 -2.40 -8.51 3.38
C TYR A 85 -2.37 -9.82 2.59
N ALA A 86 -1.87 -9.76 1.36
CA ALA A 86 -1.32 -10.95 0.71
C ALA A 86 0.09 -11.16 1.28
N ASP A 87 0.34 -12.33 1.87
CA ASP A 87 1.56 -12.59 2.65
C ASP A 87 1.91 -14.09 2.68
N PRO A 88 3.10 -14.51 2.23
CA PRO A 88 3.54 -15.91 2.30
C PRO A 88 3.84 -16.39 3.73
N SER A 89 4.07 -15.49 4.68
CA SER A 89 4.39 -15.78 6.08
C SER A 89 3.56 -14.89 7.01
N PRO A 90 2.22 -15.09 7.06
CA PRO A 90 1.31 -14.14 7.67
C PRO A 90 1.52 -13.97 9.18
N MET A 91 1.34 -12.73 9.63
CA MET A 91 1.27 -12.30 11.03
C MET A 91 2.54 -12.58 11.84
N LYS A 92 3.70 -12.41 11.21
CA LYS A 92 5.04 -12.57 11.79
C LYS A 92 5.67 -11.22 12.14
N ASN A 93 5.72 -10.93 13.43
CA ASN A 93 6.49 -9.83 13.97
C ASN A 93 6.95 -10.15 15.40
N ALA A 94 8.25 -10.33 15.60
CA ALA A 94 8.83 -10.77 16.86
C ALA A 94 8.88 -9.64 17.92
N THR A 95 8.54 -8.41 17.55
CA THR A 95 8.52 -7.25 18.47
C THR A 95 7.59 -7.53 19.65
N ARG A 96 8.05 -7.19 20.85
CA ARG A 96 7.29 -7.35 22.10
C ARG A 96 6.80 -6.00 22.61
N GLY A 97 5.60 -5.98 23.17
CA GLY A 97 5.02 -4.80 23.81
C GLY A 97 4.88 -3.61 22.87
N LYS A 98 4.91 -2.41 23.45
CA LYS A 98 4.63 -1.14 22.76
C LYS A 98 5.91 -0.47 22.22
N ASP A 99 6.83 -1.25 21.65
CA ASP A 99 8.10 -0.74 21.12
C ASP A 99 7.92 -0.13 19.71
N PHE A 100 7.73 1.18 19.69
CA PHE A 100 7.58 1.93 18.44
C PHE A 100 8.79 1.82 17.52
N MET A 101 10.00 1.71 18.09
CA MET A 101 11.24 1.71 17.32
C MET A 101 11.54 0.36 16.67
N LEU A 102 10.90 -0.71 17.12
CA LEU A 102 11.09 -2.06 16.58
C LEU A 102 9.87 -2.61 15.83
N SER A 103 8.66 -2.12 16.15
CA SER A 103 7.39 -2.64 15.60
C SER A 103 7.29 -2.72 14.07
N TRP A 104 8.13 -2.03 13.31
CA TRP A 104 8.16 -2.02 11.85
C TRP A 104 9.12 -3.05 11.23
N LYS A 105 9.86 -3.82 12.04
CA LYS A 105 10.92 -4.72 11.57
C LYS A 105 10.42 -5.98 10.85
N ALA A 106 9.12 -6.20 10.76
CA ALA A 106 8.49 -7.35 10.11
C ALA A 106 7.03 -6.98 9.83
N ASP A 107 6.10 -7.94 9.76
CA ASP A 107 4.69 -7.68 9.41
C ASP A 107 4.09 -6.53 10.21
N ALA A 108 3.80 -5.43 9.52
CA ALA A 108 3.25 -4.23 10.10
C ALA A 108 2.61 -3.35 9.03
N MET A 109 1.55 -2.65 9.43
CA MET A 109 1.07 -1.47 8.74
C MET A 109 1.54 -0.24 9.50
N GLN A 110 2.04 0.74 8.76
CA GLN A 110 2.40 2.06 9.26
C GLN A 110 1.55 3.11 8.56
N ALA A 111 0.75 3.84 9.34
CA ALA A 111 0.00 5.00 8.86
C ALA A 111 0.71 6.29 9.26
N ARG A 112 0.65 7.28 8.37
CA ARG A 112 1.12 8.64 8.60
C ARG A 112 -0.08 9.56 8.50
N VAL A 113 -0.47 10.14 9.62
CA VAL A 113 -1.77 10.81 9.72
C VAL A 113 -1.56 12.23 10.21
N ILE A 114 -2.22 13.20 9.55
CA ILE A 114 -2.28 14.57 10.03
C ILE A 114 -3.72 15.06 9.93
N LEU A 115 -4.35 15.24 11.09
CA LEU A 115 -5.65 15.90 11.19
C LEU A 115 -5.42 17.39 11.42
N ASP A 116 -6.35 18.20 10.92
CA ASP A 116 -6.33 19.65 11.11
C ASP A 116 -4.98 20.28 10.65
N ASP A 117 -4.44 19.76 9.53
CA ASP A 117 -3.13 20.11 8.99
C ASP A 117 -2.98 21.62 8.77
N ARG A 118 -1.85 22.17 9.18
CA ARG A 118 -1.51 23.61 9.11
C ARG A 118 -2.45 24.52 9.92
N THR A 119 -3.11 23.99 10.95
CA THR A 119 -3.90 24.77 11.93
C THR A 119 -3.29 24.68 13.34
N PRO A 120 -3.69 25.57 14.28
CA PRO A 120 -3.30 25.43 15.68
C PRO A 120 -3.73 24.10 16.33
N GLU A 121 -4.77 23.47 15.81
CA GLU A 121 -5.33 22.20 16.29
C GLU A 121 -4.64 20.96 15.72
N GLU A 122 -3.62 21.13 14.86
CA GLU A 122 -2.92 20.07 14.13
C GLU A 122 -2.50 18.90 15.04
N HIS A 123 -2.85 17.70 14.58
CA HIS A 123 -2.46 16.45 15.23
C HIS A 123 -1.78 15.50 14.22
N GLN A 124 -0.45 15.52 14.23
CA GLN A 124 0.38 14.60 13.46
C GLN A 124 0.66 13.33 14.28
N MET A 125 0.43 12.17 13.66
CA MET A 125 0.62 10.85 14.26
C MET A 125 1.32 9.91 13.30
N HIS A 126 2.24 9.12 13.84
CA HIS A 126 2.77 7.92 13.22
C HIS A 126 2.14 6.72 13.94
N ILE A 127 1.33 5.94 13.24
CA ILE A 127 0.57 4.82 13.84
C ILE A 127 1.13 3.51 13.28
N ASN A 128 1.51 2.59 14.15
CA ASN A 128 1.95 1.25 13.75
C ASN A 128 0.94 0.21 14.25
N LEU A 129 0.53 -0.67 13.34
CA LEU A 129 -0.42 -1.75 13.58
C LEU A 129 0.27 -3.07 13.24
N PHE A 130 0.42 -3.97 14.21
CA PHE A 130 1.10 -5.25 14.01
C PHE A 130 0.57 -6.32 14.96
N HIS A 131 0.79 -7.58 14.59
CA HIS A 131 0.55 -8.72 15.47
C HIS A 131 1.89 -9.25 15.99
N SER A 132 2.10 -9.20 17.31
CA SER A 132 3.30 -9.78 17.92
C SER A 132 3.22 -11.29 17.88
N SER A 133 4.02 -11.94 17.03
CA SER A 133 4.14 -13.41 17.00
C SER A 133 4.83 -13.96 18.25
N SER A 134 5.64 -13.14 18.93
CA SER A 134 6.28 -13.46 20.21
C SER A 134 5.31 -13.51 21.39
N GLU A 135 4.19 -12.79 21.31
CA GLU A 135 3.24 -12.63 22.42
C GLU A 135 1.83 -13.12 22.07
N GLY A 136 1.56 -13.42 20.79
CA GLY A 136 0.23 -13.82 20.30
C GLY A 136 -0.81 -12.71 20.47
N ALA A 137 -0.39 -11.44 20.35
CA ALA A 137 -1.22 -10.30 20.68
C ALA A 137 -1.11 -9.17 19.64
N PRO A 138 -2.22 -8.49 19.31
CA PRO A 138 -2.20 -7.35 18.40
C PRO A 138 -1.84 -6.05 19.13
N TYR A 139 -1.15 -5.17 18.43
CA TYR A 139 -0.72 -3.87 18.94
C TYR A 139 -1.05 -2.76 17.95
N MET A 140 -1.63 -1.67 18.47
CA MET A 140 -1.83 -0.41 17.78
C MET A 140 -1.18 0.69 18.61
N ILE A 141 -0.02 1.16 18.14
CA ILE A 141 0.84 2.09 18.87
C ILE A 141 1.05 3.38 18.09
N VAL A 142 1.20 4.48 18.80
CA VAL A 142 1.20 5.83 18.23
C VAL A 142 2.40 6.61 18.76
N LYS A 143 3.07 7.30 17.83
CA LYS A 143 4.06 8.34 18.14
C LYS A 143 3.54 9.68 17.62
N HIS A 144 3.46 10.68 18.50
CA HIS A 144 2.92 12.00 18.18
C HIS A 144 4.01 12.95 17.65
N GLY A 145 3.67 13.80 16.69
CA GLY A 145 4.57 14.78 16.09
C GLY A 145 5.72 14.18 15.27
N GLY A 146 6.67 15.03 14.91
CA GLY A 146 7.92 14.64 14.25
C GLY A 146 8.94 14.04 15.22
N PHE A 147 10.19 13.85 14.78
CA PHE A 147 11.20 13.11 15.55
C PHE A 147 12.26 14.00 16.21
N LYS A 148 12.25 15.31 15.94
CA LYS A 148 13.23 16.25 16.51
C LYS A 148 12.63 17.08 17.63
N THR A 149 13.32 17.11 18.78
CA THR A 149 12.92 17.88 19.95
C THR A 149 13.37 19.35 19.90
N GLN A 150 14.33 19.69 19.03
CA GLN A 150 14.91 21.04 18.91
C GLN A 150 15.05 21.47 17.44
N PRO A 151 14.97 22.79 17.16
CA PRO A 151 15.20 23.32 15.83
C PRO A 151 16.69 23.22 15.40
N PRO A 152 17.00 23.20 14.09
CA PRO A 152 16.04 23.16 12.99
C PRO A 152 15.40 21.77 12.87
N TYR A 153 14.07 21.77 12.81
CA TYR A 153 13.28 20.57 12.58
C TYR A 153 13.56 20.03 11.18
N ASP A 154 13.49 18.71 11.01
CA ASP A 154 13.50 18.12 9.67
C ASP A 154 12.09 18.17 9.07
N ALA A 155 11.91 17.56 7.89
CA ALA A 155 10.62 17.56 7.19
C ALA A 155 9.47 16.93 8.01
N THR A 156 9.73 16.23 9.12
CA THR A 156 8.69 15.69 10.02
C THR A 156 8.07 16.71 10.95
N GLY A 157 8.66 17.90 11.11
CA GLY A 157 8.24 18.88 12.09
C GLY A 157 8.70 18.57 13.53
N PRO A 158 8.19 19.30 14.53
CA PRO A 158 8.59 19.13 15.93
C PRO A 158 8.03 17.86 16.54
N ASP A 159 8.81 17.23 17.42
CA ASP A 159 8.31 16.23 18.36
C ASP A 159 7.25 16.82 19.31
N ARG A 160 6.26 16.02 19.71
CA ARG A 160 5.09 16.46 20.50
C ARG A 160 4.90 15.64 21.78
N PRO A 161 5.82 15.75 22.77
CA PRO A 161 5.66 15.08 24.05
C PRO A 161 4.41 15.56 24.82
N ASP A 162 3.95 16.79 24.59
CA ASP A 162 2.70 17.31 25.14
C ASP A 162 1.46 16.51 24.68
N GLN A 163 1.43 16.13 23.40
CA GLN A 163 0.38 15.28 22.86
C GLN A 163 0.54 13.84 23.34
N GLN A 164 1.79 13.37 23.44
CA GLN A 164 2.11 12.05 23.98
C GLN A 164 1.61 11.87 25.42
N ASP A 165 1.78 12.88 26.28
CA ASP A 165 1.30 12.87 27.66
C ASP A 165 -0.23 12.92 27.73
N ARG A 166 -0.86 13.72 26.85
CA ARG A 166 -2.32 13.87 26.79
C ARG A 166 -3.03 12.60 26.33
N TYR A 167 -2.55 11.96 25.26
CA TYR A 167 -3.26 10.86 24.61
C TYR A 167 -2.68 9.49 24.97
N GLY A 168 -1.41 9.42 25.36
CA GLY A 168 -0.69 8.16 25.56
C GLY A 168 -0.29 7.50 24.23
N THR A 169 0.53 6.45 24.32
CA THR A 169 1.13 5.76 23.15
C THR A 169 0.19 4.76 22.46
N THR A 170 -1.05 4.63 22.93
CA THR A 170 -2.05 3.69 22.40
C THR A 170 -3.46 4.24 22.52
N MET A 171 -4.32 3.91 21.58
CA MET A 171 -5.71 4.38 21.56
C MET A 171 -6.67 3.62 22.48
N GLU A 172 -6.20 2.58 23.17
CA GLU A 172 -7.01 1.67 23.99
C GLU A 172 -7.91 2.40 25.01
N LYS A 173 -7.35 3.37 25.75
CA LYS A 173 -8.11 4.17 26.73
C LYS A 173 -9.19 5.04 26.10
N ALA A 174 -9.06 5.39 24.83
CA ALA A 174 -10.05 6.14 24.06
C ALA A 174 -11.09 5.21 23.40
N GLY A 175 -10.98 3.90 23.59
CA GLY A 175 -11.86 2.89 22.98
C GLY A 175 -11.35 2.34 21.64
N GLY A 176 -10.11 2.67 21.24
CA GLY A 176 -9.50 2.11 20.05
C GLY A 176 -9.28 0.61 20.18
N LYS A 177 -9.43 -0.11 19.06
CA LYS A 177 -9.34 -1.58 18.99
C LYS A 177 -8.56 -1.99 17.76
N ILE A 178 -7.99 -3.19 17.81
CA ILE A 178 -7.31 -3.82 16.69
C ILE A 178 -7.53 -5.34 16.75
N ALA A 179 -7.75 -5.96 15.61
CA ALA A 179 -7.89 -7.39 15.44
C ALA A 179 -7.19 -7.85 14.15
N PHE A 180 -6.82 -9.12 14.11
CA PHE A 180 -6.24 -9.76 12.94
C PHE A 180 -6.92 -11.10 12.72
N SER A 181 -7.14 -11.46 11.45
CA SER A 181 -7.71 -12.75 11.07
C SER A 181 -6.93 -13.33 9.90
N PRO A 182 -6.27 -14.50 10.05
CA PRO A 182 -5.61 -15.15 8.93
C PRO A 182 -6.64 -15.64 7.90
N TRP A 183 -6.27 -15.62 6.63
CA TRP A 183 -7.09 -16.19 5.58
C TRP A 183 -7.03 -17.73 5.60
N ASP A 184 -8.11 -18.38 5.18
CA ASP A 184 -8.22 -19.86 5.19
C ASP A 184 -7.14 -20.56 4.35
N ASN A 185 -6.62 -19.90 3.32
CA ASN A 185 -5.56 -20.43 2.46
C ASN A 185 -4.15 -20.34 3.08
N GLY A 186 -4.00 -19.68 4.22
CA GLY A 186 -2.71 -19.47 4.90
C GLY A 186 -1.76 -18.51 4.17
N LEU A 187 -2.22 -17.80 3.14
CA LEU A 187 -1.42 -16.91 2.29
C LEU A 187 -1.83 -15.44 2.44
N GLY A 188 -2.12 -15.05 3.68
CA GLY A 188 -2.49 -13.69 4.01
C GLY A 188 -3.33 -13.58 5.27
N TYR A 189 -3.71 -12.34 5.57
CA TYR A 189 -4.53 -12.01 6.73
C TYR A 189 -5.22 -10.66 6.54
N ASN A 190 -6.30 -10.46 7.26
CA ASN A 190 -6.92 -9.16 7.45
C ASN A 190 -6.43 -8.56 8.77
N MET A 191 -6.06 -7.28 8.73
CA MET A 191 -5.84 -6.42 9.88
C MET A 191 -6.97 -5.40 9.93
N GLU A 192 -7.63 -5.28 11.07
CA GLU A 192 -8.75 -4.38 11.25
C GLU A 192 -8.57 -3.54 12.52
N ALA A 193 -8.81 -2.23 12.44
CA ALA A 193 -8.64 -1.32 13.55
C ALA A 193 -9.72 -0.23 13.62
N PHE A 194 -9.97 0.24 14.84
CA PHE A 194 -10.83 1.39 15.11
C PHE A 194 -10.05 2.52 15.77
N TRP A 195 -10.13 3.71 15.18
CA TRP A 195 -9.45 4.94 15.59
C TRP A 195 -10.49 5.97 16.07
N PRO A 196 -10.64 6.17 17.39
CA PRO A 196 -11.66 7.07 17.93
C PRO A 196 -11.38 8.54 17.64
N TRP A 197 -12.41 9.33 17.30
CA TRP A 197 -12.25 10.79 17.10
C TRP A 197 -11.71 11.52 18.33
N SER A 198 -12.04 11.05 19.54
CA SER A 198 -11.54 11.56 20.81
C SER A 198 -10.03 11.42 20.98
N TYR A 199 -9.41 10.49 20.26
CA TYR A 199 -7.96 10.33 20.17
C TYR A 199 -7.38 11.07 18.97
N LEU A 200 -8.03 10.93 17.81
CA LEU A 200 -7.52 11.48 16.54
C LEU A 200 -7.51 13.01 16.51
N ARG A 201 -8.50 13.67 17.10
CA ARG A 201 -8.65 15.13 16.99
C ARG A 201 -8.60 15.82 18.35
N THR A 202 -7.88 16.94 18.41
CA THR A 202 -7.76 17.77 19.62
C THR A 202 -9.10 18.32 20.10
N SER A 203 -10.02 18.56 19.16
CA SER A 203 -11.41 18.95 19.43
C SER A 203 -12.32 17.78 19.86
N GLY A 204 -11.90 16.54 19.59
CA GLY A 204 -12.71 15.32 19.75
C GLY A 204 -13.91 15.20 18.80
N LYS A 205 -14.11 16.17 17.90
CA LYS A 205 -15.26 16.19 16.98
C LYS A 205 -14.97 15.38 15.72
N ALA A 206 -15.96 14.66 15.23
CA ALA A 206 -15.87 13.97 13.93
C ALA A 206 -15.58 14.96 12.79
N LEU A 207 -14.88 14.48 11.76
CA LEU A 207 -14.92 15.13 10.45
C LEU A 207 -16.29 14.89 9.80
N THR A 208 -16.62 15.71 8.81
CA THR A 208 -17.86 15.64 8.04
C THR A 208 -17.57 15.36 6.57
N ALA A 209 -18.59 14.95 5.82
CA ALA A 209 -18.44 14.66 4.41
C ALA A 209 -17.84 15.85 3.63
N GLY A 210 -16.85 15.56 2.79
CA GLY A 210 -16.07 16.55 2.05
C GLY A 210 -14.82 17.03 2.78
N ASP A 211 -14.73 16.84 4.10
CA ASP A 211 -13.48 17.06 4.83
C ASP A 211 -12.42 16.03 4.40
N SER A 212 -11.16 16.34 4.65
CA SER A 212 -10.04 15.44 4.39
C SER A 212 -8.97 15.54 5.45
N PHE A 213 -8.10 14.54 5.49
CA PHE A 213 -6.89 14.56 6.30
C PHE A 213 -5.71 13.98 5.53
N VAL A 214 -4.50 14.32 5.97
CA VAL A 214 -3.28 13.75 5.38
C VAL A 214 -3.18 12.29 5.80
N PHE A 215 -2.98 11.41 4.83
CA PHE A 215 -2.85 9.98 5.05
C PHE A 215 -1.75 9.42 4.15
N GLY A 216 -0.71 8.87 4.74
CA GLY A 216 0.31 8.07 4.06
C GLY A 216 0.26 6.64 4.56
N LEU A 217 0.47 5.68 3.65
CA LEU A 217 0.47 4.27 3.95
C LEU A 217 1.85 3.65 3.71
N GLU A 218 2.26 2.78 4.62
CA GLU A 218 3.45 1.96 4.47
C GLU A 218 3.15 0.57 5.03
N ALA A 219 3.63 -0.47 4.37
CA ALA A 219 3.41 -1.85 4.77
C ALA A 219 4.72 -2.62 4.69
N MET A 220 4.93 -3.51 5.66
CA MET A 220 6.10 -4.35 5.81
C MET A 220 5.68 -5.80 5.86
N TRP A 221 6.53 -6.66 5.32
CA TRP A 221 6.45 -8.11 5.43
C TRP A 221 7.72 -8.61 6.10
N GLY A 222 7.56 -9.56 7.01
CA GLY A 222 8.62 -10.21 7.75
C GLY A 222 9.14 -11.47 7.07
N ASN A 223 10.20 -12.02 7.63
CA ASN A 223 10.59 -13.41 7.44
C ASN A 223 9.73 -14.32 8.35
N GLY A 224 9.87 -15.64 8.18
CA GLY A 224 9.02 -16.62 8.91
C GLY A 224 9.12 -16.59 10.45
N ASP A 225 10.18 -16.02 11.01
CA ASP A 225 10.34 -15.82 12.46
C ASP A 225 9.95 -14.40 12.94
N GLY A 226 9.70 -13.47 12.01
CA GLY A 226 9.27 -12.10 12.28
C GLY A 226 10.36 -11.19 12.84
N THR A 227 11.64 -11.55 12.71
CA THR A 227 12.76 -10.77 13.26
C THR A 227 13.33 -9.74 12.27
N GLU A 228 13.07 -9.93 10.97
CA GLU A 228 13.59 -9.10 9.89
C GLU A 228 12.54 -8.88 8.79
N MET A 229 12.62 -7.70 8.16
CA MET A 229 11.74 -7.27 7.09
C MET A 229 12.28 -7.79 5.75
N THR A 230 11.46 -8.52 5.02
CA THR A 230 11.80 -9.12 3.72
C THR A 230 11.23 -8.30 2.55
N HIS A 231 10.11 -7.61 2.77
CA HIS A 231 9.51 -6.72 1.79
C HIS A 231 8.93 -5.48 2.45
N ARG A 232 8.85 -4.39 1.69
CA ARG A 232 8.28 -3.12 2.14
C ARG A 232 7.70 -2.35 0.97
N LEU A 233 6.53 -1.76 1.16
CA LEU A 233 5.97 -0.77 0.24
C LEU A 233 5.57 0.51 0.98
N ALA A 234 5.58 1.62 0.25
CA ALA A 234 5.04 2.90 0.69
C ALA A 234 4.16 3.48 -0.42
N ASP A 235 2.96 3.93 -0.06
CA ASP A 235 1.90 4.32 -0.99
C ASP A 235 0.97 5.38 -0.36
N ASN A 236 -0.05 5.81 -1.12
CA ASN A 236 -0.88 6.98 -0.82
C ASN A 236 0.00 8.23 -0.65
N LEU A 237 0.61 8.65 -1.76
CA LEU A 237 1.60 9.72 -1.88
C LEU A 237 1.12 10.76 -2.89
N LYS A 238 1.44 12.04 -2.68
CA LYS A 238 0.97 13.12 -3.56
C LYS A 238 1.40 12.95 -5.02
N ASP A 239 2.58 12.39 -5.24
CA ASP A 239 3.14 12.09 -6.54
C ASP A 239 4.26 11.02 -6.45
N ASP A 240 4.74 10.60 -7.62
CA ASP A 240 5.80 9.60 -7.81
C ASP A 240 7.21 10.07 -7.42
N LYS A 241 7.42 11.37 -7.20
CA LYS A 241 8.72 11.96 -6.83
C LYS A 241 8.95 11.95 -5.32
N VAL A 242 7.93 11.64 -4.53
CA VAL A 242 8.05 11.58 -3.07
C VAL A 242 9.06 10.51 -2.65
N ASN A 243 9.96 10.87 -1.72
CA ASN A 243 10.93 9.94 -1.18
C ASN A 243 10.24 8.80 -0.40
N ARG A 244 10.29 7.59 -0.95
CA ARG A 244 9.74 6.37 -0.33
C ARG A 244 10.71 5.68 0.61
N ILE A 245 12.02 5.93 0.51
CA ILE A 245 13.06 5.31 1.35
C ILE A 245 12.95 5.82 2.79
N PHE A 246 12.83 7.14 2.96
CA PHE A 246 12.60 7.79 4.25
C PHE A 246 11.15 8.27 4.36
N PHE A 247 10.20 7.40 4.06
CA PHE A 247 8.78 7.75 4.01
C PHE A 247 8.26 8.42 5.28
N PHE A 248 8.75 8.03 6.46
CA PHE A 248 8.41 8.67 7.73
C PHE A 248 8.82 10.16 7.81
N ARG A 249 9.72 10.62 6.92
CA ARG A 249 10.13 12.02 6.76
C ARG A 249 9.37 12.77 5.69
N ALA A 250 8.59 12.09 4.86
CA ALA A 250 7.91 12.67 3.72
C ALA A 250 6.59 13.36 4.09
N ARG A 251 6.57 14.16 5.17
CA ARG A 251 5.34 14.79 5.71
C ARG A 251 4.55 15.54 4.63
N ASP A 252 5.23 16.33 3.82
CA ASP A 252 4.61 17.09 2.73
C ASP A 252 4.34 16.27 1.47
N GLY A 253 4.81 15.02 1.42
CA GLY A 253 4.59 14.08 0.32
C GLY A 253 3.51 13.04 0.58
N TRP A 254 3.03 12.87 1.81
CA TRP A 254 1.89 11.98 2.09
C TRP A 254 0.63 12.46 1.39
N GLY A 255 -0.13 11.49 0.88
CA GLY A 255 -1.39 11.69 0.19
C GLY A 255 -2.50 12.10 1.15
N ARG A 256 -3.75 11.88 0.72
CA ARG A 256 -4.93 12.28 1.51
C ARG A 256 -5.95 11.17 1.65
N ALA A 257 -6.76 11.30 2.69
CA ALA A 257 -7.97 10.53 2.89
C ALA A 257 -9.16 11.49 2.92
N VAL A 258 -10.18 11.22 2.12
CA VAL A 258 -11.34 12.11 1.94
C VAL A 258 -12.59 11.48 2.52
N ILE A 259 -13.29 12.21 3.39
CA ILE A 259 -14.53 11.74 4.02
C ILE A 259 -15.66 11.77 2.99
N SER A 260 -16.12 10.59 2.59
CA SER A 260 -17.21 10.47 1.62
C SER A 260 -18.57 10.72 2.27
N ALA A 261 -19.46 11.39 1.53
CA ALA A 261 -20.87 11.55 1.90
C ALA A 261 -21.70 10.27 1.71
N LYS A 262 -21.22 9.35 0.87
CA LYS A 262 -21.96 8.16 0.44
C LYS A 262 -21.06 6.93 0.39
N GLY A 263 -21.59 5.80 0.83
CA GLY A 263 -21.04 4.48 0.58
C GLY A 263 -21.72 3.84 -0.63
N ASN A 264 -21.50 2.55 -0.81
CA ASN A 264 -21.95 1.73 -1.91
C ASN A 264 -21.65 2.41 -3.25
N LEU A 265 -20.43 2.95 -3.37
CA LEU A 265 -20.01 3.62 -4.57
C LEU A 265 -20.04 2.61 -5.71
N GLU A 266 -20.72 2.94 -6.79
CA GLU A 266 -20.63 2.08 -7.97
C GLU A 266 -19.20 2.17 -8.48
N ILE A 267 -18.42 1.10 -8.28
CA ILE A 267 -17.17 0.92 -9.02
C ILE A 267 -17.59 0.94 -10.48
N THR A 268 -17.29 2.04 -11.16
CA THR A 268 -17.73 2.25 -12.54
C THR A 268 -17.22 1.11 -13.41
N ALA A 269 -17.92 0.79 -14.49
CA ALA A 269 -17.43 -0.18 -15.48
C ALA A 269 -16.01 0.17 -15.95
N GLY A 270 -15.66 1.46 -16.02
CA GLY A 270 -14.32 1.95 -16.32
C GLY A 270 -13.27 1.64 -15.24
N GLN A 271 -13.59 1.75 -13.96
CA GLN A 271 -12.67 1.38 -12.86
C GLN A 271 -12.49 -0.14 -12.77
N LYS A 272 -13.55 -0.93 -12.93
CA LYS A 272 -13.44 -2.40 -13.03
C LYS A 272 -12.62 -2.81 -14.25
N ALA A 273 -12.83 -2.15 -15.39
CA ALA A 273 -12.06 -2.38 -16.60
C ALA A 273 -10.60 -1.96 -16.44
N LEU A 274 -10.30 -0.84 -15.78
CA LEU A 274 -8.94 -0.39 -15.50
C LEU A 274 -8.23 -1.33 -14.51
N GLN A 275 -8.90 -1.78 -13.47
CA GLN A 275 -8.38 -2.78 -12.54
C GLN A 275 -8.13 -4.11 -13.25
N ALA A 276 -9.09 -4.59 -14.04
CA ALA A 276 -8.94 -5.79 -14.85
C ALA A 276 -7.88 -5.63 -15.96
N GLN A 277 -7.69 -4.42 -16.50
CA GLN A 277 -6.67 -4.12 -17.52
C GLN A 277 -5.28 -4.10 -16.89
N ARG A 278 -5.11 -3.42 -15.75
CA ARG A 278 -3.88 -3.45 -14.95
C ARG A 278 -3.54 -4.88 -14.54
N LEU A 279 -4.53 -5.66 -14.10
CA LEU A 279 -4.35 -7.08 -13.84
C LEU A 279 -4.01 -7.87 -15.11
N LYS A 280 -4.70 -7.66 -16.23
CA LYS A 280 -4.48 -8.37 -17.49
C LYS A 280 -3.14 -8.06 -18.15
N GLN A 281 -2.60 -6.86 -17.98
CA GLN A 281 -1.26 -6.51 -18.43
C GLN A 281 -0.17 -7.36 -17.75
N PHE A 282 -0.48 -8.06 -16.65
CA PHE A 282 0.52 -8.80 -15.87
C PHE A 282 0.09 -10.21 -15.43
N VAL A 283 -1.14 -10.66 -15.73
CA VAL A 283 -1.60 -12.05 -15.50
C VAL A 283 -1.13 -13.00 -16.60
N ASN A 284 -0.76 -12.47 -17.77
CA ASN A 284 0.07 -13.14 -18.76
C ASN A 284 1.20 -12.17 -19.12
N HIS A 285 2.41 -12.40 -18.62
CA HIS A 285 3.59 -12.04 -19.43
C HIS A 285 3.71 -13.15 -20.48
N ASP A 286 2.67 -13.28 -21.33
CA ASP A 286 2.76 -14.02 -22.58
C ASP A 286 3.77 -13.21 -23.36
N THR A 287 4.96 -13.74 -23.40
CA THR A 287 6.00 -13.18 -24.23
C THR A 287 5.54 -13.36 -25.67
N GLU A 288 5.74 -12.34 -26.51
CA GLU A 288 5.32 -12.36 -27.91
C GLU A 288 6.54 -12.30 -28.81
N GLY A 289 6.49 -12.97 -29.96
CA GLY A 289 7.57 -12.94 -30.93
C GLY A 289 7.68 -14.20 -31.76
N PRO A 290 8.48 -14.18 -32.82
CA PRO A 290 8.61 -15.32 -33.73
C PRO A 290 9.53 -16.43 -33.20
N VAL A 291 10.27 -16.20 -32.11
CA VAL A 291 11.27 -17.17 -31.60
C VAL A 291 10.74 -17.88 -30.36
N ASP A 292 10.44 -19.17 -30.49
CA ASP A 292 9.95 -19.98 -29.37
C ASP A 292 11.08 -20.41 -28.42
N ILE A 293 10.84 -20.27 -27.12
CA ILE A 293 11.66 -20.70 -25.99
C ILE A 293 10.83 -21.70 -25.17
N ARG A 294 11.12 -22.99 -25.34
CA ARG A 294 10.38 -24.10 -24.71
C ARG A 294 11.14 -24.68 -23.53
N TYR A 295 10.44 -24.94 -22.42
CA TYR A 295 11.00 -25.56 -21.22
C TYR A 295 9.92 -26.28 -20.41
N THR A 296 10.35 -27.11 -19.45
CA THR A 296 9.44 -27.90 -18.61
C THR A 296 9.77 -27.66 -17.15
N LEU A 297 8.73 -27.42 -16.34
CA LEU A 297 8.86 -27.23 -14.89
C LEU A 297 8.32 -28.43 -14.12
N PRO A 298 9.00 -28.88 -13.04
CA PRO A 298 8.56 -30.02 -12.23
C PRO A 298 7.35 -29.71 -11.34
N GLU A 299 7.16 -28.43 -11.02
CA GLU A 299 6.06 -27.85 -10.25
C GLU A 299 5.88 -26.37 -10.63
N ASP A 300 4.90 -25.70 -10.05
CA ASP A 300 4.70 -24.26 -10.26
C ASP A 300 5.92 -23.51 -9.70
N ARG A 301 6.61 -22.76 -10.55
CA ARG A 301 7.88 -22.10 -10.22
C ARG A 301 7.92 -20.69 -10.80
N ASP A 302 8.66 -19.80 -10.16
CA ASP A 302 9.02 -18.52 -10.76
C ASP A 302 10.21 -18.74 -11.69
N VAL A 303 10.20 -18.13 -12.89
CA VAL A 303 11.20 -18.34 -13.94
C VAL A 303 11.82 -17.00 -14.35
N THR A 304 13.13 -17.02 -14.57
CA THR A 304 13.88 -15.95 -15.25
C THR A 304 14.38 -16.47 -16.59
N ILE A 305 14.18 -15.69 -17.66
CA ILE A 305 14.73 -15.98 -18.99
C ILE A 305 15.62 -14.83 -19.44
N ALA A 306 16.90 -15.11 -19.64
CA ALA A 306 17.88 -14.19 -20.20
C ALA A 306 18.40 -14.70 -21.55
N ILE A 307 18.72 -13.77 -22.44
CA ILE A 307 19.22 -14.02 -23.78
C ILE A 307 20.57 -13.31 -23.91
N ASP A 308 21.59 -14.09 -24.27
CA ASP A 308 22.96 -13.63 -24.48
C ASP A 308 23.38 -13.88 -25.93
N ASP A 309 24.28 -13.07 -26.46
CA ASP A 309 24.87 -13.31 -27.79
C ASP A 309 25.91 -14.45 -27.77
N ALA A 310 26.43 -14.81 -28.94
CA ALA A 310 27.45 -15.84 -29.09
C ALA A 310 28.77 -15.54 -28.34
N GLN A 311 29.01 -14.30 -27.92
CA GLN A 311 30.17 -13.90 -27.11
C GLN A 311 29.86 -13.88 -25.60
N GLY A 312 28.63 -14.25 -25.20
CA GLY A 312 28.17 -14.26 -23.81
C GLY A 312 27.86 -12.87 -23.27
N ARG A 313 27.63 -11.88 -24.14
CA ARG A 313 27.16 -10.56 -23.72
C ARG A 313 25.64 -10.59 -23.61
N SER A 314 25.11 -9.99 -22.54
CA SER A 314 23.67 -9.89 -22.35
C SER A 314 23.04 -9.04 -23.45
N VAL A 315 21.98 -9.58 -24.04
CA VAL A 315 21.22 -8.99 -25.14
C VAL A 315 19.84 -8.55 -24.66
N ARG A 316 19.16 -9.45 -23.93
CA ARG A 316 17.82 -9.20 -23.42
C ARG A 316 17.61 -9.96 -22.11
N ASN A 317 17.04 -9.29 -21.11
CA ASN A 317 16.36 -9.98 -20.03
C ASN A 317 14.87 -10.07 -20.41
N LEU A 318 14.42 -11.24 -20.86
CA LEU A 318 13.07 -11.41 -21.40
C LEU A 318 12.02 -11.18 -20.30
N PHE A 319 12.28 -11.74 -19.12
CA PHE A 319 11.63 -11.44 -17.85
C PHE A 319 12.38 -12.11 -16.68
N GLY A 320 12.17 -11.62 -15.46
CA GLY A 320 12.79 -12.17 -14.25
C GLY A 320 11.78 -12.55 -13.18
N GLN A 321 11.90 -13.77 -12.64
CA GLN A 321 11.07 -14.31 -11.55
C GLN A 321 9.55 -14.24 -11.80
N PHE A 322 9.11 -14.59 -13.01
CA PHE A 322 7.69 -14.66 -13.34
C PHE A 322 7.12 -16.07 -13.18
N PRO A 323 5.90 -16.22 -12.63
CA PRO A 323 5.31 -17.52 -12.37
C PRO A 323 4.97 -18.26 -13.66
N ARG A 324 5.24 -19.56 -13.66
CA ARG A 324 4.90 -20.48 -14.74
C ARG A 324 4.34 -21.78 -14.15
N PRO A 325 3.26 -22.33 -14.72
CA PRO A 325 2.67 -23.55 -14.21
C PRO A 325 3.61 -24.75 -14.39
N LYS A 326 3.44 -25.75 -13.53
CA LYS A 326 4.00 -27.09 -13.72
C LYS A 326 3.71 -27.61 -15.13
N GLY A 327 4.70 -28.28 -15.73
CA GLY A 327 4.57 -28.92 -17.03
C GLY A 327 5.26 -28.11 -18.13
N GLU A 328 4.79 -28.30 -19.36
CA GLU A 328 5.39 -27.64 -20.53
C GLU A 328 4.99 -26.17 -20.62
N ASN A 329 5.99 -25.32 -20.78
CA ASN A 329 5.85 -23.88 -20.94
C ASN A 329 6.53 -23.47 -22.24
N THR A 330 5.95 -22.46 -22.90
CA THR A 330 6.55 -21.80 -24.06
C THR A 330 6.48 -20.31 -23.84
N ASP A 331 7.63 -19.67 -23.99
CA ASP A 331 7.79 -18.22 -24.06
C ASP A 331 8.33 -17.85 -25.45
N HIS A 332 8.19 -16.60 -25.87
CA HIS A 332 8.55 -16.10 -27.19
C HIS A 332 9.46 -14.88 -27.10
N TRP A 333 10.48 -14.81 -27.95
CA TRP A 333 11.30 -13.60 -28.08
C TRP A 333 11.02 -12.89 -29.40
N ASP A 334 10.85 -11.58 -29.32
CA ASP A 334 10.58 -10.67 -30.43
C ASP A 334 11.80 -10.34 -31.30
N GLY A 335 13.00 -10.75 -30.87
CA GLY A 335 14.25 -10.44 -31.55
C GLY A 335 14.77 -9.03 -31.26
N MET A 336 14.37 -8.43 -30.12
CA MET A 336 14.85 -7.11 -29.67
C MET A 336 15.80 -7.21 -28.47
N ASP A 337 16.65 -6.20 -28.31
CA ASP A 337 17.48 -5.98 -27.12
C ASP A 337 16.69 -5.28 -26.00
N ASP A 338 17.29 -5.08 -24.82
CA ASP A 338 16.64 -4.37 -23.69
C ASP A 338 16.27 -2.91 -23.98
N ASN A 339 16.86 -2.29 -25.00
CA ASN A 339 16.53 -0.92 -25.42
C ASN A 339 15.42 -0.88 -26.48
N GLY A 340 14.86 -2.04 -26.86
CA GLY A 340 13.83 -2.18 -27.89
C GLY A 340 14.38 -2.10 -29.31
N ASN A 341 15.69 -2.24 -29.51
CA ASN A 341 16.27 -2.27 -30.85
C ASN A 341 16.29 -3.71 -31.39
N PRO A 342 15.94 -3.94 -32.67
CA PRO A 342 16.12 -5.23 -33.31
C PRO A 342 17.58 -5.68 -33.29
N VAL A 343 17.83 -6.93 -32.93
CA VAL A 343 19.19 -7.50 -32.94
C VAL A 343 19.50 -8.21 -34.25
N PRO A 344 20.77 -8.32 -34.67
CA PRO A 344 21.14 -9.01 -35.90
C PRO A 344 20.73 -10.49 -35.88
N ALA A 345 20.38 -11.04 -37.04
CA ALA A 345 20.20 -12.48 -37.18
C ALA A 345 21.50 -13.22 -36.83
N GLY A 346 21.41 -14.27 -36.01
CA GLY A 346 22.56 -15.03 -35.54
C GLY A 346 22.20 -15.99 -34.41
N ASP A 347 23.21 -16.64 -33.85
CA ASP A 347 23.05 -17.57 -32.74
C ASP A 347 23.02 -16.81 -31.40
N TYR A 348 22.04 -17.14 -30.57
CA TYR A 348 21.85 -16.61 -29.22
C TYR A 348 21.75 -17.75 -28.22
N ARG A 349 22.20 -17.51 -27.00
CA ARG A 349 22.08 -18.43 -25.87
C ARG A 349 20.94 -17.98 -24.98
N VAL A 350 20.00 -18.88 -24.70
CA VAL A 350 18.93 -18.66 -23.74
C VAL A 350 19.29 -19.34 -22.42
N SER A 351 19.26 -18.57 -21.33
CA SER A 351 19.45 -19.02 -19.96
C SER A 351 18.12 -18.98 -19.24
N ILE A 352 17.65 -20.13 -18.77
CA ILE A 352 16.39 -20.28 -18.03
C ILE A 352 16.74 -20.70 -16.61
N VAL A 353 16.26 -19.95 -15.62
CA VAL A 353 16.48 -20.21 -14.19
C VAL A 353 15.13 -20.27 -13.49
N ASP A 354 14.78 -21.42 -12.92
CA ASP A 354 13.64 -21.58 -12.01
C ASP A 354 14.05 -21.41 -10.54
N HIS A 355 13.15 -20.87 -9.72
CA HIS A 355 13.39 -20.48 -8.31
C HIS A 355 12.56 -21.29 -7.31
#